data_AF-A0AA38RD89-F1
#
_entry.id   AF-A0AA38RD89-F1
#
_cell.length_a   1.000
_cell.length_b   1.000
_cell.length_c   1.000
_cell.angle_alpha   90.00
_cell.angle_beta   90.00
_cell.angle_gamma   90.00
#
_symmetry.space_group_name_H-M   'P 1'
#
loop_
_entity.id
_entity.type
_entity.pdbx_description
1 polymer ?
#
loop_
_entity_poly.entity_id
_entity_poly.type
_entity_poly.pdbx_seq_one_letter_code
_entity_poly.pdbx_strand_id
1 'polypeptide(L)'
;MAASRLALILPANGMEIGLVSYSFSQRDEPRVPYLDGWMGDAFSEQGFATFYVDAAESPGAEGTFIQAVEPSHHGCYLLYYTLSSLDSVNEICRQLIGDAFQEGRLFWRGNVLLIKYRGSLGVDHEYLDVPSGIVAAVVKFIRHCYENRELEKSVASEAGLTEAAHKVIVCTQSRVLAAAVRGGFAEAETNEIEVDFDVDTVDRMLDFLYTKDYRVESTPEAILCHARMNAIADYYDISQLVALANSRIDHAFREDWSAEAFFSLVRELSHSTGDTALHKLVASAAADHIEELVEMDAFADLGGLGDFAAGVLGACAARIQKLRSQLQHTNYQLAAERISHRRRRRRRRLCEREQPDRASLGHDSDMDSGY
;
A
#
# COMPACT_ATOMS: atom_id res chain seq x y z
N MET A 1 2.46 -20.87 -33.57
CA MET A 1 1.29 -21.09 -32.70
C MET A 1 1.83 -21.33 -31.30
N ALA A 2 1.37 -20.59 -30.28
CA ALA A 2 1.71 -20.91 -28.90
C ALA A 2 1.19 -22.32 -28.61
N ALA A 3 2.06 -23.23 -28.18
CA ALA A 3 1.64 -24.57 -27.81
C ALA A 3 0.77 -24.44 -26.55
N SER A 4 -0.49 -24.88 -26.62
CA SER A 4 -1.35 -24.93 -25.44
C SER A 4 -1.06 -26.17 -24.60
N ARG A 5 -1.37 -26.08 -23.31
CA ARG A 5 -1.28 -27.16 -22.32
C ARG A 5 -2.55 -27.23 -21.51
N LEU A 6 -2.83 -28.39 -20.92
CA LEU A 6 -3.97 -28.59 -20.03
C LEU A 6 -3.56 -28.42 -18.57
N ALA A 7 -4.29 -27.57 -17.86
CA ALA A 7 -4.25 -27.41 -16.42
C ALA A 7 -5.53 -27.98 -15.79
N LEU A 8 -5.46 -28.47 -14.55
CA LEU A 8 -6.66 -28.80 -13.78
C LEU A 8 -7.14 -27.53 -13.08
N ILE A 9 -8.42 -27.18 -13.22
CA ILE A 9 -9.03 -26.06 -12.51
C ILE A 9 -9.91 -26.60 -11.38
N LEU A 10 -9.82 -25.96 -10.22
CA LEU A 10 -10.74 -26.08 -9.10
C LEU A 10 -11.52 -24.76 -9.03
N PRO A 11 -12.73 -24.70 -9.62
CA PRO A 11 -13.50 -23.48 -9.73
C PRO A 11 -13.90 -22.90 -8.38
N ALA A 12 -13.73 -21.59 -8.21
CA ALA A 12 -14.05 -20.89 -6.95
C ALA A 12 -15.53 -21.04 -6.54
N ASN A 13 -16.40 -21.10 -7.55
CA ASN A 13 -17.86 -21.09 -7.42
C ASN A 13 -18.48 -22.45 -7.04
N GLY A 14 -17.68 -23.49 -6.81
CA GLY A 14 -18.21 -24.81 -6.45
C GLY A 14 -18.64 -25.66 -7.64
N MET A 15 -18.37 -25.24 -8.88
CA MET A 15 -18.58 -26.05 -10.08
C MET A 15 -17.56 -27.20 -10.16
N GLU A 16 -17.85 -28.22 -10.96
CA GLU A 16 -17.01 -29.41 -11.08
C GLU A 16 -15.55 -29.12 -11.48
N ILE A 17 -14.63 -29.88 -10.88
CA ILE A 17 -13.21 -29.88 -11.23
C ILE A 17 -13.06 -30.34 -12.68
N GLY A 18 -12.29 -29.59 -13.47
CA GLY A 18 -12.16 -29.84 -14.91
C GLY A 18 -10.77 -29.53 -15.45
N LEU A 19 -10.57 -29.75 -16.75
CA LEU A 19 -9.37 -29.36 -17.46
C LEU A 19 -9.62 -28.08 -18.27
N VAL A 20 -8.66 -27.16 -18.23
CA VAL A 20 -8.66 -25.91 -19.00
C VAL A 20 -7.35 -25.76 -19.78
N SER A 21 -7.42 -25.10 -20.94
CA SER A 21 -6.26 -24.92 -21.82
C SER A 21 -5.54 -23.60 -21.55
N TYR A 22 -4.24 -23.62 -21.23
CA TYR A 22 -3.41 -22.44 -21.00
C TYR A 22 -2.30 -22.28 -22.04
N SER A 23 -1.77 -21.06 -22.10
CA SER A 23 -0.59 -20.73 -22.89
C SER A 23 0.52 -20.19 -21.98
N PHE A 24 1.74 -20.09 -22.49
CA PHE A 24 2.90 -19.59 -21.74
C PHE A 24 3.73 -18.63 -22.59
N SER A 25 4.44 -17.70 -21.94
CA SER A 25 5.34 -16.77 -22.63
C SER A 25 6.49 -17.54 -23.26
N GLN A 26 6.62 -17.44 -24.58
CA GLN A 26 7.81 -17.91 -25.30
C GLN A 26 8.94 -16.85 -25.30
N ARG A 27 8.67 -15.63 -24.83
CA ARG A 27 9.61 -14.50 -24.93
C ARG A 27 10.49 -14.32 -23.71
N ASP A 28 10.12 -14.92 -22.58
CA ASP A 28 10.84 -14.81 -21.31
C ASP A 28 11.33 -16.20 -20.89
N GLU A 29 12.63 -16.32 -20.62
CA GLU A 29 13.20 -17.44 -19.87
C GLU A 29 13.40 -17.00 -18.42
N PRO A 30 12.85 -17.72 -17.42
CA PRO A 30 12.09 -18.97 -17.52
C PRO A 30 10.67 -18.75 -18.11
N ARG A 31 10.17 -19.72 -18.90
CA ARG A 31 8.80 -19.68 -19.46
C ARG A 31 7.77 -19.54 -18.32
N VAL A 32 6.82 -18.62 -18.45
CA VAL A 32 5.80 -18.38 -17.41
C VAL A 32 4.41 -18.70 -17.96
N PRO A 33 3.57 -19.45 -17.23
CA PRO A 33 2.20 -19.72 -17.66
C PRO A 33 1.36 -18.44 -17.56
N TYR A 34 0.59 -18.15 -18.61
CA TYR A 34 -0.40 -17.07 -18.59
C TYR A 34 -1.71 -17.58 -17.98
N LEU A 35 -1.92 -17.23 -16.71
CA LEU A 35 -3.10 -17.64 -15.92
C LEU A 35 -4.05 -16.47 -15.58
N ASP A 36 -3.71 -15.27 -16.02
CA ASP A 36 -4.47 -14.03 -15.82
C ASP A 36 -5.94 -14.18 -16.25
N GLY A 37 -6.18 -14.86 -17.37
CA GLY A 37 -7.53 -15.15 -17.87
C GLY A 37 -8.42 -15.94 -16.91
N TRP A 38 -7.86 -16.63 -15.90
CA TRP A 38 -8.62 -17.39 -14.90
C TRP A 38 -8.55 -16.84 -13.49
N MET A 39 -7.43 -16.19 -13.14
CA MET A 39 -7.28 -15.54 -11.85
C MET A 39 -7.90 -14.15 -11.82
N GLY A 40 -8.23 -13.58 -12.98
CA GLY A 40 -8.87 -12.27 -13.09
C GLY A 40 -7.99 -11.15 -12.53
N ASP A 41 -8.65 -10.16 -11.95
CA ASP A 41 -7.99 -8.95 -11.41
C ASP A 41 -7.05 -9.28 -10.24
N ALA A 42 -7.29 -10.41 -9.55
CA ALA A 42 -6.48 -10.91 -8.45
C ALA A 42 -5.18 -11.62 -8.88
N PHE A 43 -4.89 -11.71 -10.19
CA PHE A 43 -3.66 -12.35 -10.69
C PHE A 43 -2.37 -11.77 -10.11
N SER A 44 -2.37 -10.47 -9.77
CA SER A 44 -1.21 -9.82 -9.13
C SER A 44 -0.94 -10.29 -7.69
N GLU A 45 -1.92 -10.94 -7.05
CA GLU A 45 -1.86 -11.46 -5.68
C GLU A 45 -1.70 -13.00 -5.66
N GLN A 46 -1.30 -13.59 -6.79
CA GLN A 46 -1.13 -15.03 -6.92
C GLN A 46 0.08 -15.57 -6.14
N GLY A 47 -0.07 -16.78 -5.61
CA GLY A 47 1.00 -17.61 -5.08
C GLY A 47 0.99 -18.98 -5.75
N PHE A 48 2.01 -19.78 -5.44
CA PHE A 48 2.02 -21.18 -5.83
C PHE A 48 2.66 -22.07 -4.75
N ALA A 49 2.20 -23.31 -4.69
CA ALA A 49 2.79 -24.38 -3.88
C ALA A 49 3.23 -25.54 -4.78
N THR A 50 4.25 -26.28 -4.35
CA THR A 50 4.84 -27.38 -5.10
C THR A 50 4.65 -28.71 -4.39
N PHE A 51 4.36 -29.75 -5.17
CA PHE A 51 4.37 -31.12 -4.68
C PHE A 51 4.81 -32.07 -5.79
N TYR A 52 5.24 -33.26 -5.40
CA TYR A 52 5.62 -34.31 -6.33
C TYR A 52 4.85 -35.59 -6.06
N VAL A 53 4.56 -36.30 -7.14
CA VAL A 53 3.79 -37.55 -7.11
C VAL A 53 4.66 -38.66 -7.64
N ASP A 54 4.80 -39.74 -6.87
CA ASP A 54 5.59 -40.92 -7.24
C ASP A 54 5.10 -42.17 -6.47
N ALA A 55 5.54 -43.36 -6.87
CA ALA A 55 5.29 -44.62 -6.17
C ALA A 55 6.13 -44.75 -4.89
N ALA A 56 7.32 -44.14 -4.87
CA ALA A 56 8.26 -44.12 -3.75
C ALA A 56 8.81 -42.71 -3.52
N GLU A 57 9.18 -42.42 -2.27
CA GLU A 57 9.74 -41.11 -1.91
C GLU A 57 11.08 -40.89 -2.64
N SER A 58 11.25 -39.71 -3.25
CA SER A 58 12.45 -39.36 -4.00
C SER A 58 13.29 -38.37 -3.18
N PRO A 59 14.40 -38.81 -2.55
CA PRO A 59 15.23 -37.94 -1.74
C PRO A 59 15.88 -36.87 -2.62
N GLY A 60 15.42 -35.62 -2.48
CA GLY A 60 15.90 -34.45 -3.24
C GLY A 60 14.82 -33.70 -4.04
N ALA A 61 13.57 -34.17 -4.05
CA ALA A 61 12.46 -33.39 -4.61
C ALA A 61 12.07 -32.24 -3.66
N GLU A 62 11.98 -31.02 -4.18
CA GLU A 62 11.43 -29.87 -3.45
C GLU A 62 9.89 -29.94 -3.40
N GLY A 63 9.32 -29.72 -2.22
CA GLY A 63 7.88 -29.72 -1.97
C GLY A 63 7.35 -30.99 -1.29
N THR A 64 6.02 -31.09 -1.16
CA THR A 64 5.36 -32.20 -0.44
C THR A 64 5.34 -33.48 -1.29
N PHE A 65 5.60 -34.63 -0.67
CA PHE A 65 5.46 -35.93 -1.32
C PHE A 65 4.02 -36.45 -1.27
N ILE A 66 3.48 -36.86 -2.41
CA ILE A 66 2.19 -37.55 -2.50
C ILE A 66 2.37 -38.92 -3.17
N GLN A 67 2.12 -40.00 -2.44
CA GLN A 67 2.20 -41.35 -2.98
C GLN A 67 1.02 -41.64 -3.94
N ALA A 68 1.34 -42.07 -5.16
CA ALA A 68 0.38 -42.57 -6.14
C ALA A 68 0.90 -43.77 -6.93
N VAL A 69 0.03 -44.76 -7.14
CA VAL A 69 0.35 -46.02 -7.83
C VAL A 69 0.38 -45.84 -9.35
N GLU A 70 -0.45 -44.94 -9.87
CA GLU A 70 -0.65 -44.74 -11.31
C GLU A 70 0.55 -44.01 -11.95
N PRO A 71 1.32 -44.64 -12.85
CA PRO A 71 2.53 -44.05 -13.42
C PRO A 71 2.27 -42.77 -14.23
N SER A 72 1.09 -42.64 -14.84
CA SER A 72 0.73 -41.43 -15.57
C SER A 72 0.61 -40.19 -14.67
N HIS A 73 0.42 -40.39 -13.37
CA HIS A 73 0.37 -39.34 -12.35
C HIS A 73 1.74 -38.92 -11.85
N HIS A 74 2.82 -39.63 -12.20
CA HIS A 74 4.15 -39.32 -11.67
C HIS A 74 4.70 -38.01 -12.23
N GLY A 75 5.34 -37.22 -11.38
CA GLY A 75 6.01 -35.97 -11.76
C GLY A 75 5.83 -34.82 -10.76
N CYS A 76 6.26 -33.64 -11.18
CA CYS A 76 6.24 -32.42 -10.38
C CYS A 76 5.03 -31.55 -10.73
N TYR A 77 4.43 -30.93 -9.72
CA TYR A 77 3.21 -30.15 -9.86
C TYR A 77 3.32 -28.80 -9.17
N LEU A 78 2.70 -27.79 -9.78
CA LEU A 78 2.52 -26.44 -9.26
C LEU A 78 1.03 -26.21 -9.04
N LEU A 79 0.65 -25.85 -7.82
CA LEU A 79 -0.70 -25.43 -7.48
C LEU A 79 -0.71 -23.91 -7.34
N TYR A 80 -1.25 -23.22 -8.34
CA TYR A 80 -1.43 -21.78 -8.35
C TYR A 80 -2.75 -21.39 -7.69
N TYR A 81 -2.72 -20.36 -6.86
CA TYR A 81 -3.88 -19.87 -6.11
C TYR A 81 -3.80 -18.36 -5.90
N THR A 82 -4.93 -17.75 -5.54
CA THR A 82 -4.98 -16.37 -5.04
C THR A 82 -5.52 -16.35 -3.60
N LEU A 83 -5.23 -15.26 -2.92
CA LEU A 83 -5.71 -14.96 -1.57
C LEU A 83 -6.36 -13.57 -1.48
N SER A 84 -6.60 -12.95 -2.65
CA SER A 84 -7.14 -11.59 -2.73
C SER A 84 -8.40 -11.46 -1.90
N SER A 85 -8.46 -10.44 -1.05
CA SER A 85 -9.61 -10.15 -0.19
C SER A 85 -10.89 -9.85 -0.99
N LEU A 86 -10.75 -9.54 -2.27
CA LEU A 86 -11.84 -9.30 -3.21
C LEU A 86 -12.52 -10.59 -3.68
N ASP A 87 -11.83 -11.73 -3.62
CA ASP A 87 -12.34 -13.01 -4.07
C ASP A 87 -13.06 -13.78 -2.96
N SER A 88 -14.09 -14.54 -3.33
CA SER A 88 -14.73 -15.48 -2.41
C SER A 88 -13.81 -16.66 -2.08
N VAL A 89 -14.00 -17.26 -0.90
CA VAL A 89 -13.40 -18.56 -0.54
C VAL A 89 -13.67 -19.57 -1.64
N ASN A 90 -12.64 -20.35 -2.02
CA ASN A 90 -12.80 -21.39 -3.04
C ASN A 90 -13.68 -22.53 -2.50
N GLU A 91 -14.91 -22.62 -3.00
CA GLU A 91 -15.91 -23.56 -2.49
C GLU A 91 -15.52 -25.02 -2.74
N ILE A 92 -14.84 -25.33 -3.86
CA ILE A 92 -14.35 -26.69 -4.13
C ILE A 92 -13.31 -27.10 -3.10
N CYS A 93 -12.30 -26.26 -2.86
CA CYS A 93 -11.27 -26.55 -1.88
C CYS A 93 -11.88 -26.70 -0.48
N ARG A 94 -12.89 -25.88 -0.13
CA ARG A 94 -13.63 -25.98 1.13
C ARG A 94 -14.32 -27.33 1.27
N GLN A 95 -15.03 -27.77 0.24
CA GLN A 95 -15.69 -29.08 0.21
C GLN A 95 -14.69 -30.24 0.28
N LEU A 96 -13.54 -30.11 -0.37
CA LEU A 96 -12.49 -31.13 -0.35
C LEU A 96 -11.87 -31.31 1.04
N ILE A 97 -11.79 -30.26 1.84
CA ILE A 97 -11.32 -30.28 3.23
C ILE A 97 -12.40 -30.83 4.16
N GLY A 98 -13.67 -30.51 3.90
CA GLY A 98 -14.81 -31.05 4.64
C GLY A 98 -14.84 -30.56 6.09
N ASP A 99 -15.14 -31.47 7.03
CA ASP A 99 -15.37 -31.15 8.45
C ASP A 99 -14.17 -30.54 9.17
N ALA A 100 -12.97 -30.64 8.60
CA ALA A 100 -11.77 -29.99 9.14
C ALA A 100 -11.76 -28.47 8.91
N PHE A 101 -12.63 -27.95 8.04
CA PHE A 101 -12.69 -26.51 7.74
C PHE A 101 -13.13 -25.70 8.97
N GLN A 102 -12.37 -24.66 9.29
CA GLN A 102 -12.63 -23.75 10.42
C GLN A 102 -12.94 -22.36 9.90
N GLU A 103 -14.05 -21.79 10.35
CA GLU A 103 -14.47 -20.45 9.98
C GLU A 103 -13.49 -19.41 10.55
N GLY A 104 -13.02 -18.49 9.69
CA GLY A 104 -11.97 -17.52 10.03
C GLY A 104 -10.53 -17.96 9.73
N ARG A 105 -10.32 -19.24 9.40
CA ARG A 105 -8.99 -19.73 9.02
C ARG A 105 -8.61 -19.27 7.61
N LEU A 106 -7.32 -18.98 7.43
CA LEU A 106 -6.75 -18.59 6.15
C LEU A 106 -6.93 -19.68 5.09
N PHE A 107 -7.36 -19.28 3.90
CA PHE A 107 -7.84 -20.19 2.89
C PHE A 107 -7.72 -19.62 1.49
N TRP A 108 -7.56 -20.50 0.50
CA TRP A 108 -7.52 -20.08 -0.91
C TRP A 108 -8.82 -19.42 -1.34
N ARG A 109 -8.67 -18.31 -2.07
CA ARG A 109 -9.77 -17.57 -2.66
C ARG A 109 -9.66 -17.63 -4.17
N GLY A 110 -10.77 -17.39 -4.87
CA GLY A 110 -10.79 -17.43 -6.33
C GLY A 110 -10.48 -18.82 -6.90
N ASN A 111 -10.15 -18.87 -8.19
CA ASN A 111 -9.86 -20.14 -8.87
C ASN A 111 -8.48 -20.69 -8.47
N VAL A 112 -8.38 -22.00 -8.29
CA VAL A 112 -7.11 -22.70 -8.05
C VAL A 112 -6.77 -23.54 -9.28
N LEU A 113 -5.51 -23.49 -9.72
CA LEU A 113 -5.04 -24.11 -10.95
C LEU A 113 -3.85 -25.03 -10.69
N LEU A 114 -3.94 -26.27 -11.13
CA LEU A 114 -2.84 -27.21 -11.10
C LEU A 114 -2.15 -27.28 -12.46
N ILE A 115 -0.82 -27.20 -12.45
CA ILE A 115 0.03 -27.35 -13.62
C ILE A 115 1.05 -28.45 -13.37
N LYS A 116 1.32 -29.26 -14.39
CA LYS A 116 2.39 -30.28 -14.36
C LYS A 116 3.64 -29.74 -15.05
N TYR A 117 4.80 -30.06 -14.50
CA TYR A 117 6.07 -29.71 -15.11
C TYR A 117 7.12 -30.82 -14.95
N ARG A 118 8.21 -30.69 -15.72
CA ARG A 118 9.43 -31.51 -15.63
C ARG A 118 10.65 -30.61 -15.56
N GLY A 119 11.68 -31.07 -14.87
CA GLY A 119 12.93 -30.34 -14.66
C GLY A 119 12.92 -29.53 -13.36
N SER A 120 13.93 -28.71 -13.15
CA SER A 120 14.00 -27.77 -12.02
C SER A 120 13.37 -26.45 -12.42
N LEU A 121 12.59 -25.83 -11.51
CA LEU A 121 12.01 -24.51 -11.75
C LEU A 121 13.13 -23.50 -12.03
N GLY A 122 13.19 -23.01 -13.27
CA GLY A 122 14.36 -22.29 -13.78
C GLY A 122 14.46 -22.38 -15.31
N VAL A 123 15.66 -22.42 -15.86
CA VAL A 123 15.87 -22.30 -17.32
C VAL A 123 15.41 -23.56 -18.08
N ASP A 124 15.57 -24.75 -17.49
CA ASP A 124 15.31 -26.03 -18.16
C ASP A 124 13.93 -26.64 -17.87
N HIS A 125 12.99 -25.87 -17.32
CA HIS A 125 11.67 -26.41 -16.98
C HIS A 125 10.79 -26.58 -18.23
N GLU A 126 10.01 -27.66 -18.27
CA GLU A 126 9.02 -27.92 -19.32
C GLU A 126 7.63 -28.13 -18.73
N TYR A 127 6.65 -27.36 -19.22
CA TYR A 127 5.24 -27.54 -18.88
C TYR A 127 4.58 -28.68 -19.67
N LEU A 128 3.83 -29.51 -18.95
CA LEU A 128 3.18 -30.72 -19.45
C LEU A 128 1.68 -30.67 -19.21
N ASP A 129 0.94 -31.52 -19.95
CA ASP A 129 -0.49 -31.69 -19.72
C ASP A 129 -0.74 -32.39 -18.38
N VAL A 130 -1.68 -31.85 -17.61
CA VAL A 130 -2.15 -32.49 -16.38
C VAL A 130 -3.08 -33.66 -16.71
N PRO A 131 -2.82 -34.87 -16.17
CA PRO A 131 -3.73 -35.99 -16.36
C PRO A 131 -5.04 -35.76 -15.59
N SER A 132 -6.19 -36.02 -16.24
CA SER A 132 -7.52 -35.83 -15.64
C SER A 132 -7.76 -36.67 -14.37
N GLY A 133 -7.06 -37.79 -14.22
CA GLY A 133 -7.18 -38.69 -13.05
C GLY A 133 -6.45 -38.23 -11.78
N ILE A 134 -5.66 -37.14 -11.84
CA ILE A 134 -4.78 -36.71 -10.73
C ILE A 134 -5.53 -36.20 -9.50
N VAL A 135 -6.86 -36.01 -9.60
CA VAL A 135 -7.71 -35.36 -8.60
C VAL A 135 -7.45 -35.91 -7.19
N ALA A 136 -7.35 -37.23 -7.02
CA ALA A 136 -7.11 -37.82 -5.70
C ALA A 136 -5.78 -37.38 -5.05
N ALA A 137 -4.71 -37.21 -5.85
CA ALA A 137 -3.43 -36.72 -5.35
C ALA A 137 -3.52 -35.24 -4.97
N VAL A 138 -4.21 -34.44 -5.78
CA VAL A 138 -4.48 -33.03 -5.49
C VAL A 138 -5.25 -32.88 -4.18
N VAL A 139 -6.32 -33.66 -3.98
CA VAL A 139 -7.10 -33.61 -2.73
C VAL A 139 -6.23 -33.90 -1.50
N LYS A 140 -5.35 -34.90 -1.58
CA LYS A 140 -4.40 -35.19 -0.49
C LYS A 140 -3.47 -34.02 -0.22
N PHE A 141 -2.94 -33.40 -1.27
CA PHE A 141 -2.07 -32.24 -1.13
C PHE A 141 -2.80 -31.04 -0.52
N ILE A 142 -4.01 -30.73 -0.98
CA ILE A 142 -4.83 -29.64 -0.42
C ILE A 142 -5.09 -29.85 1.07
N ARG A 143 -5.45 -31.07 1.47
CA ARG A 143 -5.64 -31.42 2.88
C ARG A 143 -4.35 -31.26 3.68
N HIS A 144 -3.22 -31.71 3.13
CA HIS A 144 -1.91 -31.53 3.74
C HIS A 144 -1.56 -30.05 3.95
N CYS A 145 -1.70 -29.20 2.92
CA CYS A 145 -1.44 -27.76 3.04
C CYS A 145 -2.30 -27.14 4.14
N TYR A 146 -3.58 -27.53 4.20
CA TYR A 146 -4.49 -27.05 5.21
C TYR A 146 -4.10 -27.58 6.59
N GLU A 147 -3.95 -28.88 6.81
CA GLU A 147 -3.62 -29.46 8.13
C GLU A 147 -2.30 -28.92 8.71
N ASN A 148 -1.29 -28.70 7.86
CA ASN A 148 0.02 -28.18 8.26
C ASN A 148 0.10 -26.65 8.25
N ARG A 149 -1.03 -25.95 8.09
CA ARG A 149 -1.09 -24.49 8.14
C ARG A 149 -0.12 -23.82 7.17
N GLU A 150 0.11 -24.41 6.00
CA GLU A 150 1.11 -23.91 5.04
C GLU A 150 0.76 -22.52 4.48
N LEU A 151 -0.54 -22.18 4.49
CA LEU A 151 -1.05 -20.86 4.11
C LEU A 151 -0.94 -19.84 5.23
N GLU A 152 -0.79 -20.27 6.47
CA GLU A 152 -0.73 -19.41 7.65
C GLU A 152 0.71 -19.18 8.08
N LYS A 153 0.90 -18.01 8.65
CA LYS A 153 2.02 -17.68 9.50
C LYS A 153 1.47 -17.04 10.76
N SER A 154 1.85 -17.55 11.92
CA SER A 154 1.54 -16.91 13.20
C SER A 154 2.47 -15.72 13.38
N VAL A 155 1.91 -14.52 13.56
CA VAL A 155 2.63 -13.35 14.04
C VAL A 155 2.30 -13.23 15.52
N ALA A 156 3.29 -13.48 16.38
CA ALA A 156 3.14 -13.45 17.82
C ALA A 156 3.68 -12.11 18.35
N SER A 157 2.82 -11.34 19.00
CA SER A 157 3.21 -10.10 19.68
C SER A 157 3.88 -10.35 21.02
N GLU A 158 4.54 -9.34 21.59
CA GLU A 158 5.08 -9.34 22.97
C GLU A 158 4.08 -9.83 24.04
N ALA A 159 2.77 -9.69 23.79
CA ALA A 159 1.71 -10.16 24.69
C ALA A 159 1.41 -11.67 24.58
N GLY A 160 2.09 -12.40 23.68
CA GLY A 160 1.86 -13.83 23.39
C GLY A 160 0.59 -14.11 22.57
N LEU A 161 -0.13 -13.07 22.14
CA LEU A 161 -1.27 -13.17 21.22
C LEU A 161 -0.76 -13.40 19.80
N THR A 162 -1.35 -14.40 19.15
CA THR A 162 -0.89 -14.94 17.87
C THR A 162 -1.94 -14.71 16.79
N GLU A 163 -1.59 -13.91 15.78
CA GLU A 163 -2.46 -13.62 14.63
C GLU A 163 -2.01 -14.39 13.39
N ALA A 164 -2.95 -15.03 12.69
CA ALA A 164 -2.63 -15.82 11.50
C ALA A 164 -2.66 -14.95 10.23
N ALA A 165 -1.55 -14.90 9.49
CA ALA A 165 -1.42 -14.13 8.26
C ALA A 165 -0.88 -14.95 7.07
N HIS A 166 -1.25 -14.57 5.85
CA HIS A 166 -0.85 -15.33 4.67
C HIS A 166 0.54 -14.96 4.19
N LYS A 167 1.41 -15.95 4.01
CA LYS A 167 2.81 -15.74 3.58
C LYS A 167 2.92 -14.91 2.29
N VAL A 168 2.16 -15.26 1.25
CA VAL A 168 2.24 -14.55 -0.03
C VAL A 168 1.73 -13.10 0.06
N ILE A 169 0.77 -12.80 0.92
CA ILE A 169 0.29 -11.41 1.13
C ILE A 169 1.32 -10.59 1.89
N VAL A 170 1.85 -11.16 2.99
CA VAL A 170 2.79 -10.46 3.87
C VAL A 170 4.16 -10.28 3.19
N CYS A 171 4.71 -11.35 2.62
CA CYS A 171 6.07 -11.36 2.07
C CYS A 171 6.20 -10.62 0.74
N THR A 172 5.11 -10.40 0.00
CA THR A 172 5.16 -9.56 -1.21
C THR A 172 5.22 -8.07 -0.87
N GLN A 173 4.81 -7.70 0.33
CA GLN A 173 4.69 -6.31 0.77
C GLN A 173 5.75 -5.88 1.77
N SER A 174 6.42 -6.84 2.41
CA SER A 174 7.54 -6.60 3.33
C SER A 174 8.73 -7.46 2.95
N ARG A 175 9.86 -6.81 2.62
CA ARG A 175 11.12 -7.50 2.35
C ARG A 175 11.72 -8.10 3.61
N VAL A 176 11.54 -7.44 4.76
CA VAL A 176 12.02 -7.91 6.07
C VAL A 176 11.31 -9.20 6.45
N LEU A 177 9.97 -9.23 6.38
CA LEU A 177 9.18 -10.43 6.67
C LEU A 177 9.46 -11.54 5.65
N ALA A 178 9.65 -11.19 4.36
CA ALA A 178 10.06 -12.14 3.33
C ALA A 178 11.43 -12.78 3.60
N ALA A 179 12.38 -12.01 4.10
CA ALA A 179 13.71 -12.51 4.45
C ALA A 179 13.63 -13.46 5.67
N ALA A 180 12.82 -13.11 6.67
CA ALA A 180 12.59 -13.94 7.85
C ALA A 180 12.01 -15.31 7.51
N VAL A 181 11.15 -15.42 6.48
CA VAL A 181 10.57 -16.72 6.05
C VAL A 181 11.43 -17.50 5.06
N ARG A 182 12.36 -16.86 4.34
CA ARG A 182 13.17 -17.52 3.29
C ARG A 182 14.56 -17.95 3.77
N GLY A 183 15.01 -17.47 4.92
CA GLY A 183 16.34 -17.79 5.47
C GLY A 183 16.38 -19.12 6.22
N GLY A 184 17.58 -19.51 6.66
CA GLY A 184 17.78 -20.65 7.58
C GLY A 184 17.59 -20.26 9.06
N PHE A 185 16.64 -19.37 9.34
CA PHE A 185 16.32 -18.91 10.68
C PHE A 185 15.13 -19.71 11.26
N ALA A 186 14.94 -19.67 12.57
CA ALA A 186 13.93 -20.46 13.26
C ALA A 186 12.51 -20.16 12.73
N GLU A 187 12.24 -18.93 12.34
CA GLU A 187 10.96 -18.42 11.84
C GLU A 187 10.54 -19.03 10.50
N ALA A 188 11.48 -19.62 9.74
CA ALA A 188 11.21 -20.37 8.52
C ALA A 188 10.75 -21.80 8.82
N GLU A 189 11.22 -22.39 9.93
CA GLU A 189 10.84 -23.73 10.38
C GLU A 189 9.56 -23.73 11.21
N THR A 190 9.42 -22.75 12.12
CA THR A 190 8.29 -22.70 13.06
C THR A 190 7.03 -22.07 12.46
N ASN A 191 7.16 -21.32 11.36
CA ASN A 191 6.11 -20.45 10.81
C ASN A 191 5.58 -19.42 11.81
N GLU A 192 6.43 -19.00 12.77
CA GLU A 192 6.08 -17.98 13.76
C GLU A 192 7.04 -16.78 13.62
N ILE A 193 6.55 -15.56 13.79
CA ILE A 193 7.38 -14.35 13.90
C ILE A 193 7.03 -13.69 15.22
N GLU A 194 8.02 -13.56 16.10
CA GLU A 194 7.92 -12.74 17.29
C GLU A 194 8.10 -11.26 16.90
N VAL A 195 7.18 -10.41 17.37
CA VAL A 195 7.16 -8.98 17.03
C VAL A 195 7.10 -8.12 18.30
N ASP A 196 7.98 -7.13 18.36
CA ASP A 196 8.13 -6.18 19.48
C ASP A 196 7.08 -5.05 19.43
N PHE A 197 5.88 -5.36 18.94
CA PHE A 197 4.77 -4.42 18.79
C PHE A 197 3.53 -4.96 19.49
N ASP A 198 2.68 -4.04 19.97
CA ASP A 198 1.43 -4.40 20.60
C ASP A 198 0.45 -5.03 19.59
N VAL A 199 -0.48 -5.84 20.12
CA VAL A 199 -1.45 -6.62 19.33
C VAL A 199 -2.27 -5.73 18.41
N ASP A 200 -2.73 -4.57 18.88
CA ASP A 200 -3.59 -3.68 18.10
C ASP A 200 -2.82 -3.07 16.92
N THR A 201 -1.53 -2.78 17.09
CA THR A 201 -0.65 -2.30 16.02
C THR A 201 -0.39 -3.40 14.98
N VAL A 202 -0.16 -4.63 15.42
CA VAL A 202 0.04 -5.79 14.53
C VAL A 202 -1.23 -6.09 13.73
N ASP A 203 -2.39 -6.11 14.38
CA ASP A 203 -3.68 -6.37 13.75
C ASP A 203 -3.98 -5.33 12.66
N ARG A 204 -3.77 -4.04 12.96
CA ARG A 204 -3.92 -2.96 11.97
C ARG A 204 -2.91 -3.04 10.82
N MET A 205 -1.69 -3.51 11.08
CA MET A 205 -0.72 -3.77 10.01
C MET A 205 -1.22 -4.89 9.10
N LEU A 206 -1.77 -5.97 9.67
CA LEU A 206 -2.37 -7.05 8.89
C LEU A 206 -3.56 -6.53 8.08
N ASP A 207 -4.51 -5.81 8.69
CA ASP A 207 -5.61 -5.15 7.98
C ASP A 207 -5.13 -4.36 6.75
N PHE A 208 -4.07 -3.57 6.91
CA PHE A 208 -3.46 -2.84 5.80
C PHE A 208 -2.91 -3.77 4.72
N LEU A 209 -2.19 -4.82 5.09
CA LEU A 209 -1.62 -5.76 4.12
C LEU A 209 -2.71 -6.45 3.28
N TYR A 210 -3.89 -6.70 3.85
CA TYR A 210 -5.00 -7.35 3.14
C TYR A 210 -5.92 -6.40 2.39
N THR A 211 -6.10 -5.17 2.88
CA THR A 211 -7.14 -4.25 2.38
C THR A 211 -6.59 -2.94 1.83
N LYS A 212 -5.28 -2.70 1.98
CA LYS A 212 -4.58 -1.44 1.69
C LYS A 212 -5.02 -0.27 2.55
N ASP A 213 -5.74 -0.56 3.63
CA ASP A 213 -6.19 0.44 4.59
C ASP A 213 -6.21 -0.13 6.02
N TYR A 214 -6.18 0.73 7.02
CA TYR A 214 -6.39 0.33 8.41
C TYR A 214 -7.33 1.32 9.08
N ARG A 215 -8.18 0.87 10.01
CA ARG A 215 -9.12 1.77 10.68
C ARG A 215 -8.52 2.28 11.97
N VAL A 216 -8.93 3.47 12.41
CA VAL A 216 -8.64 4.02 13.74
C VAL A 216 -9.92 4.68 14.23
N GLU A 217 -10.26 4.48 15.50
CA GLU A 217 -11.41 5.15 16.10
C GLU A 217 -11.08 6.65 16.25
N SER A 218 -12.09 7.50 16.09
CA SER A 218 -11.91 8.95 16.20
C SER A 218 -11.78 9.37 17.67
N THR A 219 -10.64 9.06 18.30
CA THR A 219 -10.29 9.44 19.66
C THR A 219 -9.08 10.40 19.66
N PRO A 220 -8.83 11.15 20.75
CA PRO A 220 -7.63 11.99 20.88
C PRO A 220 -6.30 11.23 20.68
N GLU A 221 -6.29 9.93 20.94
CA GLU A 221 -5.13 9.04 20.80
C GLU A 221 -4.94 8.50 19.37
N ALA A 222 -5.85 8.81 18.43
CA ALA A 222 -5.79 8.32 17.06
C ALA A 222 -4.46 8.68 16.36
N ILE A 223 -3.89 9.84 16.69
CA ILE A 223 -2.60 10.27 16.13
C ILE A 223 -1.45 9.35 16.58
N LEU A 224 -1.51 8.81 17.81
CA LEU A 224 -0.53 7.87 18.32
C LEU A 224 -0.68 6.52 17.62
N CYS A 225 -1.91 6.08 17.32
CA CYS A 225 -2.11 4.91 16.49
C CYS A 225 -1.46 5.09 15.11
N HIS A 226 -1.61 6.25 14.46
CA HIS A 226 -0.91 6.51 13.20
C HIS A 226 0.61 6.53 13.33
N ALA A 227 1.14 7.02 14.46
CA ALA A 227 2.57 7.01 14.74
C ALA A 227 3.12 5.57 14.87
N ARG A 228 2.42 4.71 15.61
CA ARG A 228 2.79 3.29 15.76
C ARG A 228 2.69 2.54 14.44
N MET A 229 1.68 2.85 13.63
CA MET A 229 1.55 2.32 12.27
C MET A 229 2.69 2.76 11.35
N ASN A 230 3.20 3.99 11.50
CA ASN A 230 4.43 4.40 10.83
C ASN A 230 5.64 3.60 11.32
N ALA A 231 5.82 3.48 12.64
CA ALA A 231 6.96 2.78 13.25
C ALA A 231 7.05 1.30 12.83
N ILE A 232 5.93 0.54 12.93
CA ILE A 232 5.90 -0.86 12.50
C ILE A 232 6.16 -1.02 11.00
N ALA A 233 5.67 -0.07 10.19
CA ALA A 233 5.87 -0.07 8.75
C ALA A 233 7.30 0.27 8.34
N ASP A 234 7.95 1.21 9.04
CA ASP A 234 9.36 1.53 8.86
C ASP A 234 10.23 0.32 9.22
N TYR A 235 9.93 -0.32 10.36
CA TYR A 235 10.64 -1.50 10.84
C TYR A 235 10.57 -2.69 9.86
N TYR A 236 9.37 -2.99 9.33
CA TYR A 236 9.17 -4.09 8.38
C TYR A 236 9.32 -3.70 6.90
N ASP A 237 9.78 -2.48 6.59
CA ASP A 237 9.98 -1.99 5.21
C ASP A 237 8.70 -2.10 4.35
N ILE A 238 7.59 -1.54 4.85
CA ILE A 238 6.28 -1.48 4.19
C ILE A 238 6.00 -0.04 3.74
N SER A 239 6.66 0.42 2.68
CA SER A 239 6.68 1.86 2.31
C SER A 239 5.31 2.47 2.03
N GLN A 240 4.34 1.68 1.53
CA GLN A 240 2.97 2.18 1.28
C GLN A 240 2.24 2.50 2.60
N LEU A 241 2.49 1.72 3.66
CA LEU A 241 1.91 1.96 4.97
C LEU A 241 2.55 3.16 5.66
N VAL A 242 3.88 3.32 5.54
CA VAL A 242 4.60 4.55 5.98
C VAL A 242 3.96 5.79 5.35
N ALA A 243 3.73 5.78 4.04
CA ALA A 243 3.12 6.90 3.32
C ALA A 243 1.68 7.18 3.77
N LEU A 244 0.86 6.13 3.95
CA LEU A 244 -0.52 6.27 4.41
C LEU A 244 -0.58 6.84 5.84
N ALA A 245 0.23 6.32 6.75
CA ALA A 245 0.31 6.80 8.13
C ALA A 245 0.72 8.27 8.20
N ASN A 246 1.75 8.66 7.44
CA ASN A 246 2.19 10.05 7.36
C ASN A 246 1.10 10.97 6.81
N SER A 247 0.39 10.53 5.78
CA SER A 247 -0.72 11.32 5.21
C SER A 247 -1.84 11.56 6.23
N ARG A 248 -2.13 10.58 7.09
CA ARG A 248 -3.16 10.70 8.13
C ARG A 248 -2.72 11.61 9.28
N ILE A 249 -1.45 11.56 9.67
CA ILE A 249 -0.86 12.49 10.66
C ILE A 249 -0.88 13.94 10.12
N ASP A 250 -0.46 14.16 8.87
CA ASP A 250 -0.53 15.48 8.21
C ASP A 250 -1.97 16.00 8.15
N HIS A 251 -2.93 15.13 7.83
CA HIS A 251 -4.34 15.49 7.81
C HIS A 251 -4.85 15.88 9.21
N ALA A 252 -4.51 15.11 10.25
CA ALA A 252 -4.88 15.41 11.63
C ALA A 252 -4.38 16.79 12.06
N PHE A 253 -3.12 17.14 11.74
CA PHE A 253 -2.59 18.47 12.07
C PHE A 253 -3.24 19.62 11.31
N ARG A 254 -3.70 19.39 10.07
CA ARG A 254 -4.30 20.44 9.26
C ARG A 254 -5.76 20.72 9.62
N GLU A 255 -6.52 19.68 9.95
CA GLU A 255 -7.95 19.80 10.19
C GLU A 255 -8.30 19.96 11.68
N ASP A 256 -7.55 19.32 12.58
CA ASP A 256 -7.87 19.26 14.01
C ASP A 256 -6.60 19.38 14.88
N TRP A 257 -5.91 20.51 14.73
CA TRP A 257 -4.69 20.79 15.50
C TRP A 257 -4.96 20.75 17.01
N SER A 258 -4.14 19.98 17.72
CA SER A 258 -4.11 19.92 19.18
C SER A 258 -2.66 19.88 19.67
N ALA A 259 -2.26 20.87 20.48
CA ALA A 259 -0.93 20.92 21.07
C ALA A 259 -0.67 19.69 21.97
N GLU A 260 -1.67 19.22 22.71
CA GLU A 260 -1.57 18.01 23.53
C GLU A 260 -1.27 16.76 22.68
N ALA A 261 -2.01 16.58 21.59
CA ALA A 261 -1.81 15.50 20.65
C ALA A 261 -0.42 15.57 19.98
N PHE A 262 0.00 16.78 19.62
CA PHE A 262 1.34 17.05 19.08
C PHE A 262 2.46 16.65 20.05
N PHE A 263 2.40 17.08 21.32
CA PHE A 263 3.41 16.72 22.31
C PHE A 263 3.47 15.22 22.57
N SER A 264 2.30 14.57 22.58
CA SER A 264 2.19 13.12 22.75
C SER A 264 2.86 12.41 21.57
N LEU A 265 2.61 12.87 20.34
CA LEU A 265 3.25 12.34 19.14
C LEU A 265 4.78 12.51 19.18
N VAL A 266 5.30 13.71 19.49
CA VAL A 266 6.75 13.94 19.51
C VAL A 266 7.46 13.01 20.51
N ARG A 267 6.84 12.74 21.66
CA ARG A 267 7.36 11.81 22.67
C ARG A 267 7.34 10.36 22.20
N GLU A 268 6.31 9.95 21.46
CA GLU A 268 6.24 8.61 20.88
C GLU A 268 7.34 8.42 19.82
N LEU A 269 7.58 9.43 18.98
CA LEU A 269 8.49 9.35 17.84
C LEU A 269 9.97 9.36 18.22
N SER A 270 10.35 9.85 19.39
CA SER A 270 11.77 10.01 19.76
C SER A 270 12.53 8.68 19.85
N HIS A 271 11.82 7.55 19.98
CA HIS A 271 12.43 6.23 20.13
C HIS A 271 11.87 5.16 19.19
N SER A 272 10.87 5.47 18.36
CA SER A 272 10.07 4.45 17.67
C SER A 272 10.29 4.34 16.15
N THR A 273 10.75 5.39 15.46
CA THR A 273 10.84 5.38 13.99
C THR A 273 12.04 6.14 13.43
N GLY A 274 12.64 5.58 12.39
CA GLY A 274 13.71 6.20 11.59
C GLY A 274 13.18 7.05 10.44
N ASP A 275 11.85 7.16 10.27
CA ASP A 275 11.24 7.84 9.13
C ASP A 275 11.48 9.36 9.14
N THR A 276 12.49 9.77 8.37
CA THR A 276 12.85 11.18 8.21
C THR A 276 11.75 12.04 7.59
N ALA A 277 10.80 11.45 6.85
CA ALA A 277 9.67 12.19 6.29
C ALA A 277 8.69 12.59 7.39
N LEU A 278 8.38 11.66 8.31
CA LEU A 278 7.56 11.96 9.48
C LEU A 278 8.23 12.99 10.41
N HIS A 279 9.54 12.86 10.68
CA HIS A 279 10.28 13.85 11.47
C HIS A 279 10.18 15.26 10.87
N LYS A 280 10.27 15.39 9.53
CA LYS A 280 10.10 16.68 8.83
C LYS A 280 8.66 17.21 8.90
N LEU A 281 7.67 16.33 8.77
CA LEU A 281 6.25 16.67 8.89
C LEU A 281 5.96 17.28 10.26
N VAL A 282 6.40 16.61 11.33
CA VAL A 282 6.20 17.09 12.71
C VAL A 282 6.96 18.39 12.96
N ALA A 283 8.19 18.52 12.46
CA ALA A 283 8.94 19.78 12.53
C ALA A 283 8.25 20.94 11.78
N SER A 284 7.61 20.65 10.64
CA SER A 284 6.83 21.63 9.88
C SER A 284 5.59 22.07 10.66
N ALA A 285 4.84 21.12 11.22
CA ALA A 285 3.68 21.41 12.05
C ALA A 285 4.06 22.28 13.25
N ALA A 286 5.17 21.94 13.93
CA ALA A 286 5.71 22.77 15.02
C ALA A 286 6.03 24.20 14.57
N ALA A 287 6.66 24.35 13.40
CA ALA A 287 6.98 25.68 12.85
C ALA A 287 5.74 26.48 12.44
N ASP A 288 4.66 25.83 12.01
CA ASP A 288 3.39 26.47 11.69
C ASP A 288 2.67 26.98 12.96
N HIS A 289 2.79 26.25 14.06
CA HIS A 289 2.17 26.56 15.37
C HIS A 289 3.15 27.10 16.43
N ILE A 290 4.33 27.58 16.01
CA ILE A 290 5.42 27.93 16.93
C ILE A 290 5.07 29.04 17.92
N GLU A 291 4.20 29.98 17.52
CA GLU A 291 3.75 31.09 18.38
C GLU A 291 2.94 30.59 19.58
N GLU A 292 2.19 29.48 19.43
CA GLU A 292 1.46 28.83 20.51
C GLU A 292 2.40 27.95 21.35
N LEU A 293 3.20 27.12 20.68
CA LEU A 293 4.02 26.09 21.33
C LEU A 293 5.10 26.67 22.24
N VAL A 294 5.73 27.78 21.86
CA VAL A 294 6.84 28.38 22.63
C VAL A 294 6.39 28.92 23.99
N GLU A 295 5.12 29.26 24.14
CA GLU A 295 4.55 29.73 25.42
C GLU A 295 4.22 28.56 26.37
N MET A 296 4.32 27.31 25.90
CA MET A 296 4.01 26.12 26.69
C MET A 296 5.28 25.53 27.31
N ASP A 297 5.28 25.35 28.64
CA ASP A 297 6.39 24.73 29.38
C ASP A 297 6.79 23.35 28.80
N ALA A 298 5.79 22.58 28.34
CA ALA A 298 5.98 21.26 27.72
C ALA A 298 6.87 21.30 26.47
N PHE A 299 6.97 22.43 25.76
CA PHE A 299 7.86 22.60 24.61
C PHE A 299 9.31 22.79 25.03
N ALA A 300 9.56 23.48 26.15
CA ALA A 300 10.90 23.62 26.71
C ALA A 300 11.47 22.25 27.14
N ASP A 301 10.60 21.38 27.67
CA ASP A 301 10.95 20.02 28.09
C ASP A 301 11.37 19.10 26.93
N LEU A 302 11.00 19.44 25.67
CA LEU A 302 11.45 18.71 24.48
C LEU A 302 12.92 19.00 24.09
N GLY A 303 13.58 19.93 24.78
CA GLY A 303 14.95 20.38 24.46
C GLY A 303 16.03 19.29 24.47
N GLY A 304 15.74 18.09 24.98
CA GLY A 304 16.61 16.92 24.87
C GLY A 304 16.69 16.31 23.45
N LEU A 305 15.78 16.67 22.54
CA LEU A 305 15.70 16.15 21.17
C LEU A 305 16.42 17.09 20.20
N GLY A 306 17.76 17.05 20.19
CA GLY A 306 18.59 17.97 19.39
C GLY A 306 18.24 18.01 17.89
N ASP A 307 17.97 16.86 17.28
CA ASP A 307 17.59 16.77 15.86
C ASP A 307 16.21 17.36 15.59
N PHE A 308 15.27 17.16 16.52
CA PHE A 308 13.94 17.76 16.45
C PHE A 308 14.02 19.29 16.51
N ALA A 309 14.76 19.84 17.48
CA ALA A 309 14.95 21.29 17.60
C ALA A 309 15.60 21.90 16.35
N ALA A 310 16.63 21.25 15.80
CA ALA A 310 17.23 21.66 14.53
C ALA A 310 16.23 21.62 13.36
N GLY A 311 15.38 20.59 13.32
CA GLY A 311 14.29 20.46 12.36
C GLY A 311 13.29 21.62 12.44
N VAL A 312 12.83 21.97 13.65
CA VAL A 312 11.90 23.09 13.88
C VAL A 312 12.53 24.42 13.44
N LEU A 313 13.79 24.68 13.82
CA LEU A 313 14.52 25.88 13.39
C LEU A 313 14.63 25.97 11.86
N GLY A 314 14.94 24.85 11.21
CA GLY A 314 14.98 24.75 9.75
C GLY A 314 13.62 25.03 9.10
N ALA A 315 12.54 24.47 9.64
CA ALA A 315 11.18 24.70 9.17
C ALA A 315 10.72 26.17 9.37
N CYS A 316 11.03 26.78 10.52
CA CYS A 316 10.81 28.20 10.76
C CYS A 316 11.55 29.08 9.75
N ALA A 317 12.83 28.76 9.46
CA ALA A 317 13.60 29.49 8.45
C ALA A 317 12.95 29.40 7.06
N ALA A 318 12.48 28.21 6.66
CA ALA A 318 11.76 28.02 5.40
C ALA A 318 10.45 28.82 5.35
N ARG A 319 9.67 28.83 6.45
CA ARG A 319 8.44 29.61 6.58
C ARG A 319 8.71 31.11 6.44
N ILE A 320 9.75 31.63 7.10
CA ILE A 320 10.18 33.03 6.98
C ILE A 320 10.56 33.38 5.53
N GLN A 321 11.30 32.50 4.83
CA GLN A 321 11.65 32.72 3.41
C GLN A 321 10.41 32.73 2.51
N LYS A 322 9.44 31.83 2.75
CA LYS A 322 8.16 31.78 2.03
C LYS A 322 7.35 33.06 2.22
N LEU A 323 7.20 33.52 3.46
CA LEU A 323 6.50 34.77 3.80
C LEU A 323 7.19 35.99 3.18
N ARG A 324 8.53 36.05 3.20
CA ARG A 324 9.30 37.12 2.54
C ARG A 324 9.04 37.16 1.03
N SER A 325 9.02 35.99 0.39
CA SER A 325 8.77 35.87 -1.05
C SER A 325 7.34 36.30 -1.41
N GLN A 326 6.35 35.88 -0.62
CA GLN A 326 4.96 36.32 -0.77
C GLN A 326 4.81 37.83 -0.57
N LEU A 327 5.45 38.40 0.45
CA LEU A 327 5.44 39.85 0.69
C LEU A 327 6.06 40.63 -0.48
N GLN A 328 7.18 40.17 -1.04
CA GLN A 328 7.79 40.76 -2.21
C GLN A 328 6.86 40.69 -3.43
N HIS A 329 6.21 39.55 -3.66
CA HIS A 329 5.27 39.38 -4.76
C HIS A 329 4.07 40.32 -4.63
N THR A 330 3.45 40.37 -3.45
CA THR A 330 2.31 41.27 -3.17
C THR A 330 2.71 42.74 -3.33
N ASN A 331 3.90 43.13 -2.84
CA ASN A 331 4.41 44.49 -3.01
C ASN A 331 4.61 44.86 -4.49
N TYR A 332 5.09 43.93 -5.30
CA TYR A 332 5.24 44.13 -6.75
C TYR A 332 3.88 44.30 -7.44
N GLN A 333 2.89 43.45 -7.11
CA GLN A 333 1.53 43.57 -7.63
C GLN A 333 0.91 44.93 -7.28
N LEU A 334 1.00 45.35 -6.01
CA LEU A 334 0.51 46.66 -5.57
C LEU A 334 1.21 47.82 -6.29
N ALA A 335 2.52 47.72 -6.55
CA ALA A 335 3.25 48.73 -7.33
C ALA A 335 2.75 48.80 -8.78
N ALA A 336 2.53 47.66 -9.42
CA ALA A 336 2.00 47.58 -10.78
C ALA A 336 0.57 48.16 -10.88
N GLU A 337 -0.29 47.85 -9.91
CA GLU A 337 -1.64 48.43 -9.81
C GLU A 337 -1.62 49.94 -9.59
N ARG A 338 -0.73 50.44 -8.73
CA ARG A 338 -0.57 51.89 -8.53
C ARG A 338 -0.16 52.59 -9.83
N ILE A 339 0.73 51.99 -10.61
CA ILE A 339 1.15 52.51 -11.92
C ILE A 339 -0.01 52.47 -12.92
N SER A 340 -0.75 51.36 -13.00
CA SER A 340 -1.88 51.21 -13.92
C SER A 340 -3.01 52.19 -13.59
N HIS A 341 -3.32 52.38 -12.30
CA HIS A 341 -4.32 53.34 -11.83
C HIS A 341 -3.89 54.80 -12.12
N ARG A 342 -2.61 55.16 -11.90
CA ARG A 342 -2.07 56.48 -12.29
C ARG A 342 -2.17 56.72 -13.80
N ARG A 343 -1.88 55.70 -14.62
CA ARG A 343 -2.01 55.78 -16.09
C ARG A 343 -3.47 55.96 -16.53
N ARG A 344 -4.41 55.21 -15.95
CA ARG A 344 -5.85 55.35 -16.20
C ARG A 344 -6.36 56.76 -15.83
N ARG A 345 -5.99 57.28 -14.65
CA ARG A 345 -6.33 58.65 -14.24
C ARG A 345 -5.77 59.72 -15.17
N ARG A 346 -4.52 59.58 -15.62
CA ARG A 346 -3.93 60.50 -16.62
C ARG A 346 -4.66 60.46 -17.95
N ARG A 347 -4.97 59.27 -18.48
CA ARG A 347 -5.75 59.11 -19.71
C ARG A 347 -7.13 59.77 -19.59
N ARG A 348 -7.85 59.53 -18.49
CA ARG A 348 -9.16 60.15 -18.25
C ARG A 348 -9.10 61.68 -18.26
N ARG A 349 -8.10 62.27 -17.58
CA ARG A 349 -7.88 63.73 -17.57
C ARG A 349 -7.51 64.31 -18.94
N LEU A 350 -6.81 63.54 -19.78
CA LEU A 350 -6.49 63.95 -21.15
C LEU A 350 -7.75 63.92 -22.02
N CYS A 351 -8.57 62.85 -21.94
CA CYS A 351 -9.86 62.79 -22.64
C CYS A 351 -10.84 63.90 -22.19
N GLU A 352 -10.86 64.25 -20.91
CA GLU A 352 -11.67 65.36 -20.37
C GLU A 352 -11.19 66.74 -20.83
N ARG A 353 -9.89 66.90 -21.15
CA ARG A 353 -9.33 68.16 -21.71
C ARG A 353 -9.49 68.29 -23.22
N GLU A 354 -9.58 67.18 -23.94
CA GLU A 354 -9.76 67.14 -25.39
C GLU A 354 -11.24 67.25 -25.82
N GLN A 355 -12.18 67.38 -24.88
CA GLN A 355 -13.55 67.85 -25.16
C GLN A 355 -13.58 69.38 -24.99
N PRO A 356 -13.56 70.18 -26.07
CA PRO A 356 -13.77 71.62 -25.95
C PRO A 356 -15.24 71.90 -25.64
N ASP A 357 -15.48 72.93 -24.82
CA ASP A 357 -16.81 73.48 -24.51
C ASP A 357 -17.65 73.62 -25.78
N ARG A 358 -18.63 72.73 -25.97
CA ARG A 358 -19.76 72.91 -26.88
C ARG A 358 -20.80 73.89 -26.29
N ALA A 359 -20.32 74.94 -25.62
CA ALA A 359 -21.17 75.89 -24.90
C ALA A 359 -20.71 77.35 -25.09
N SER A 360 -20.13 77.72 -26.24
CA SER A 360 -19.97 79.14 -26.60
C SER A 360 -19.77 79.35 -28.11
N LEU A 361 -20.82 79.15 -28.92
CA LEU A 361 -20.94 79.91 -30.17
C LEU A 361 -22.25 80.68 -30.07
N GLY A 362 -22.07 81.97 -29.82
CA GLY A 362 -23.11 82.94 -29.59
C GLY A 362 -24.00 83.17 -30.80
N HIS A 363 -25.22 83.53 -30.45
CA HIS A 363 -26.15 84.32 -31.22
C HIS A 363 -25.51 85.66 -31.65
N ASP A 364 -26.08 86.22 -32.71
CA ASP A 364 -26.16 87.65 -33.06
C ASP A 364 -25.06 88.34 -33.88
N SER A 365 -25.45 88.63 -35.13
CA SER A 365 -25.61 90.01 -35.64
C SER A 365 -26.55 89.95 -36.86
N ASP A 366 -27.81 90.35 -36.69
CA ASP A 366 -28.38 91.66 -37.07
C ASP A 366 -28.35 91.94 -38.58
N MET A 367 -29.53 91.88 -39.24
CA MET A 367 -30.35 93.04 -39.64
C MET A 367 -29.66 93.97 -40.66
N ASP A 368 -30.13 93.95 -41.91
CA ASP A 368 -31.08 94.95 -42.45
C ASP A 368 -30.91 95.20 -43.97
N SER A 369 -32.03 95.20 -44.71
CA SER A 369 -32.24 96.01 -45.91
C SER A 369 -33.74 96.02 -46.27
N GLY A 370 -34.42 97.14 -46.01
CA GLY A 370 -35.85 97.38 -46.30
C GLY A 370 -36.58 97.91 -45.07
N TYR A 371 -36.55 99.22 -44.77
CA TYR A 371 -36.14 100.38 -45.58
C TYR A 371 -35.18 101.31 -44.84
#